data_AF-A0AAB0B1P8-F1
#
_entry.id   AF-A0AAB0B1P8-F1
#
_cell.length_a   1.000
_cell.length_b   1.000
_cell.length_c   1.000
_cell.angle_alpha   90.00
_cell.angle_beta   90.00
_cell.angle_gamma   90.00
#
_symmetry.space_group_name_H-M   'P 1'
#
loop_
_entity.id
_entity.type
_entity.pdbx_description
1 polymer ?
#
loop_
_entity_poly.entity_id
_entity_poly.type
_entity_poly.pdbx_seq_one_letter_code
_entity_poly.pdbx_strand_id
1 'polypeptide(L)'
;MKTSIFILFSLFFTYANAATILVRNNCPYTVWAAGVPAGGGKRLDRGQTWTINAPPGTKQARVWGRTGCNFDASGKGKCQTGDCNGLLVCKSFGVPPNTLAEYALNQFANKDFFDISLVDGFNVPMEFSPTSNGCTRGITCKAEINQQCPNELKAPGGCNNPCTVFKTDQYCCNSGNCGPTKFSRFFKERCPDAYSYPKDDQTSTFTCPAGQTWTINALRGTKMARIWGRTKCNFDGAGRGSCETGDCGGVLQCTGWGKPPNTLTEYALNQFNNLDFWDISLVDGFNIPMTFATTNSSGGKCHSIQCTANINGECPSQLKVTGGCNNPCTTFGGQQYCCTQGPCSPTEWSKFFKQRCPDAYSYPQDDATSTFACPSDMTYTYAATIEVRNNCPYTVWAASTPIGGGRRLDRGQTWVINAPRGTKMARIWGRTNCNFNGAGRGSCQTGDCGGVLHCTGWGKPPNTLAEYALDQFSNLDFWDISLVDGFNIPMTFAPTNPSGGKCHAIHCTANINGECPSPLRVPGGCNNPCTTFGGQQYCCTQGPCGPTKFSRFFKQRCPNAYSYPQDDPTSLFTCPSGSTNYRKLKKFNVSIEFSPISNGRARGTRPINIVVIP
;
A
#
# COMPACT_ATOMS: atom_id res chain seq x y z
N MET A 1 51.70 16.93 6.33
CA MET A 1 50.48 16.90 5.49
C MET A 1 49.41 16.09 6.22
N LYS A 2 48.34 16.73 6.70
CA LYS A 2 47.17 16.06 7.29
C LYS A 2 46.07 16.04 6.22
N THR A 3 45.79 14.88 5.64
CA THR A 3 44.77 14.70 4.62
C THR A 3 43.40 14.64 5.28
N SER A 4 42.56 15.66 5.07
CA SER A 4 41.15 15.67 5.53
C SER A 4 40.28 14.98 4.48
N ILE A 5 39.56 13.93 4.89
CA ILE A 5 38.57 13.23 4.09
C ILE A 5 37.24 13.99 4.21
N PHE A 6 36.77 14.60 3.12
CA PHE A 6 35.42 15.16 3.03
C PHE A 6 34.43 14.03 2.72
N ILE A 7 33.53 13.74 3.68
CA ILE A 7 32.38 12.84 3.47
C ILE A 7 31.27 13.65 2.79
N LEU A 8 31.03 13.39 1.50
CA LEU A 8 29.90 13.95 0.76
C LEU A 8 28.62 13.23 1.19
N PHE A 9 27.74 13.91 1.93
CA PHE A 9 26.39 13.43 2.21
C PHE A 9 25.52 13.57 0.94
N SER A 10 25.32 12.47 0.20
CA SER A 10 24.34 12.40 -0.88
C SER A 10 22.92 12.44 -0.30
N LEU A 11 22.21 13.56 -0.48
CA LEU A 11 20.78 13.70 -0.19
C LEU A 11 19.96 12.84 -1.15
N PHE A 12 19.55 11.66 -0.71
CA PHE A 12 18.59 10.82 -1.42
C PHE A 12 17.18 11.34 -1.19
N PHE A 13 16.59 11.99 -2.20
CA PHE A 13 15.17 12.35 -2.21
C PHE A 13 14.33 11.08 -2.43
N THR A 14 13.53 10.71 -1.42
CA THR A 14 12.50 9.68 -1.54
C THR A 14 11.27 10.28 -2.21
N TYR A 15 10.96 9.89 -3.45
CA TYR A 15 9.69 10.28 -4.09
C TYR A 15 8.56 9.43 -3.48
N ALA A 16 7.81 10.02 -2.56
CA ALA A 16 6.60 9.45 -1.97
C ALA A 16 5.37 10.24 -2.46
N ASN A 17 4.31 9.55 -2.93
CA ASN A 17 3.11 10.18 -3.51
C ASN A 17 2.24 10.90 -2.47
N ALA A 18 2.01 12.22 -2.62
CA ALA A 18 1.22 13.06 -1.70
C ALA A 18 -0.26 12.66 -1.57
N ALA A 19 -0.85 12.85 -0.37
CA ALA A 19 -2.29 12.76 -0.15
C ALA A 19 -2.98 14.08 -0.52
N THR A 20 -4.17 14.01 -1.10
CA THR A 20 -4.97 15.17 -1.50
C THR A 20 -6.14 15.36 -0.54
N ILE A 21 -6.25 16.57 0.02
CA ILE A 21 -7.34 16.99 0.91
C ILE A 21 -8.16 18.05 0.18
N LEU A 22 -9.46 17.80 0.00
CA LEU A 22 -10.39 18.79 -0.56
C LEU A 22 -11.14 19.48 0.58
N VAL A 23 -10.92 20.77 0.76
CA VAL A 23 -11.66 21.63 1.69
C VAL A 23 -12.82 22.28 0.94
N ARG A 24 -14.03 22.19 1.48
CA ARG A 24 -15.23 22.80 0.88
C ARG A 24 -15.96 23.64 1.93
N ASN A 25 -16.31 24.88 1.58
CA ASN A 25 -17.20 25.70 2.39
C ASN A 25 -18.65 25.55 1.91
N ASN A 26 -19.53 25.02 2.75
CA ASN A 26 -20.98 24.96 2.53
C ASN A 26 -21.76 25.93 3.44
N CYS A 27 -21.08 26.58 4.40
CA CYS A 27 -21.70 27.55 5.31
C CYS A 27 -22.46 28.62 4.53
N PRO A 28 -23.54 29.20 5.10
CA PRO A 28 -24.22 30.34 4.50
C PRO A 28 -23.40 31.65 4.55
N TYR A 29 -22.14 31.60 5.00
CA TYR A 29 -21.23 32.74 5.15
C TYR A 29 -19.81 32.38 4.67
N THR A 30 -19.00 33.40 4.41
CA THR A 30 -17.59 33.22 4.02
C THR A 30 -16.78 32.65 5.19
N VAL A 31 -15.93 31.67 4.87
CA VAL A 31 -14.94 31.09 5.79
C VAL A 31 -13.54 31.26 5.18
N TRP A 32 -12.56 31.61 6.00
CA TRP A 32 -11.16 31.62 5.60
C TRP A 32 -10.51 30.33 6.05
N ALA A 33 -10.51 29.32 5.17
CA ALA A 33 -9.87 28.05 5.45
C ALA A 33 -8.36 28.23 5.70
N ALA A 34 -7.82 27.39 6.56
CA ALA A 34 -6.41 27.36 6.93
C ALA A 34 -5.91 25.92 7.00
N GLY A 35 -4.63 25.70 6.68
CA GLY A 35 -3.99 24.40 6.66
C GLY A 35 -2.49 24.49 6.97
N VAL A 36 -1.98 23.70 7.92
CA VAL A 36 -0.56 23.65 8.31
C VAL A 36 -0.17 22.19 8.58
N PRO A 37 1.03 21.70 8.20
CA PRO A 37 2.09 22.40 7.46
C PRO A 37 1.80 22.52 5.95
N ALA A 38 0.78 21.85 5.44
CA ALA A 38 0.40 21.90 4.03
C ALA A 38 -0.80 22.84 3.80
N GLY A 39 -0.70 23.70 2.79
CA GLY A 39 -1.80 24.56 2.32
C GLY A 39 -1.59 26.05 2.59
N GLY A 40 -1.48 26.45 3.86
CA GLY A 40 -1.46 27.85 4.29
C GLY A 40 -2.85 28.37 4.62
N GLY A 41 -3.48 29.13 3.72
CA GLY A 41 -4.86 29.58 3.90
C GLY A 41 -5.49 30.22 2.68
N LYS A 42 -6.82 30.12 2.56
CA LYS A 42 -7.61 30.60 1.42
C LYS A 42 -8.99 31.07 1.85
N ARG A 43 -9.43 32.22 1.32
CA ARG A 43 -10.82 32.69 1.45
C ARG A 43 -11.74 31.79 0.62
N LEU A 44 -12.80 31.26 1.24
CA LEU A 44 -13.81 30.43 0.59
C LEU A 44 -15.19 31.01 0.85
N ASP A 45 -15.84 31.49 -0.20
CA ASP A 45 -17.28 31.76 -0.19
C ASP A 45 -18.08 30.46 -0.23
N ARG A 46 -19.40 30.58 -0.01
CA ARG A 46 -20.32 29.44 -0.05
C ARG A 46 -20.18 28.68 -1.37
N GLY A 47 -20.03 27.36 -1.28
CA GLY A 47 -19.87 26.43 -2.39
C GLY A 47 -18.44 26.32 -2.93
N GLN A 48 -17.51 27.20 -2.53
CA GLN A 48 -16.14 27.16 -3.03
C GLN A 48 -15.31 26.05 -2.39
N THR A 49 -14.30 25.60 -3.13
CA THR A 49 -13.38 24.55 -2.71
C THR A 49 -11.91 24.97 -2.76
N TRP A 50 -11.10 24.22 -2.02
CA TRP A 50 -9.66 24.37 -1.96
C TRP A 50 -8.99 23.02 -1.80
N THR A 51 -8.05 22.72 -2.70
CA THR A 51 -7.28 21.48 -2.64
C THR A 51 -5.93 21.72 -1.99
N ILE A 52 -5.62 20.89 -0.98
CA ILE A 52 -4.32 20.84 -0.30
C ILE A 52 -3.65 19.52 -0.68
N ASN A 53 -2.39 19.58 -1.13
CA ASN A 53 -1.57 18.39 -1.34
C ASN A 53 -0.58 18.28 -0.18
N ALA A 54 -0.73 17.23 0.63
CA ALA A 54 0.09 16.97 1.80
C ALA A 54 1.02 15.77 1.51
N PRO A 55 2.35 15.95 1.56
CA PRO A 55 3.30 14.86 1.32
C PRO A 55 3.12 13.69 2.31
N PRO A 56 3.49 12.45 1.93
CA PRO A 56 3.48 11.33 2.87
C PRO A 56 4.39 11.59 4.06
N GLY A 57 4.01 11.10 5.23
CA GLY A 57 4.76 11.33 6.46
C GLY A 57 4.48 12.69 7.10
N THR A 58 3.61 13.54 6.52
CA THR A 58 3.12 14.78 7.16
C THR A 58 2.53 14.45 8.55
N LYS A 59 2.95 15.16 9.59
CA LYS A 59 2.53 14.99 11.00
C LYS A 59 2.05 16.31 11.57
N GLN A 60 1.32 16.23 12.69
CA GLN A 60 0.83 17.40 13.43
C GLN A 60 0.11 18.39 12.51
N ALA A 61 -0.63 17.86 11.54
CA ALA A 61 -1.25 18.69 10.53
C ALA A 61 -2.68 19.03 10.92
N ARG A 62 -3.09 20.26 10.63
CA ARG A 62 -4.40 20.81 10.99
C ARG A 62 -5.01 21.50 9.78
N VAL A 63 -6.31 21.31 9.61
CA VAL A 63 -7.17 22.12 8.75
C VAL A 63 -8.29 22.72 9.61
N TRP A 64 -8.57 24.02 9.48
CA TRP A 64 -9.66 24.67 10.22
C TRP A 64 -10.30 25.82 9.44
N GLY A 65 -11.52 26.19 9.82
CA GLY A 65 -12.23 27.35 9.31
C GLY A 65 -12.06 28.57 10.22
N ARG A 66 -11.76 29.75 9.64
CA ARG A 66 -11.71 31.03 10.35
C ARG A 66 -12.89 31.91 9.98
N THR A 67 -13.43 32.65 10.95
CA THR A 67 -14.61 33.50 10.75
C THR A 67 -14.34 34.95 11.14
N GLY A 68 -15.17 35.87 10.62
CA GLY A 68 -15.06 37.30 10.92
C GLY A 68 -13.70 37.90 10.56
N CYS A 69 -13.12 37.48 9.44
CA CYS A 69 -11.79 37.91 9.03
C CYS A 69 -11.82 39.17 8.18
N ASN A 70 -10.86 40.06 8.41
CA ASN A 70 -10.53 41.16 7.53
C ASN A 70 -9.03 41.13 7.25
N PHE A 71 -8.64 41.13 5.98
CA PHE A 71 -7.25 41.15 5.53
C PHE A 71 -7.04 42.28 4.53
N ASP A 72 -5.91 42.96 4.64
CA ASP A 72 -5.43 43.90 3.64
C ASP A 72 -4.91 43.20 2.37
N ALA A 73 -4.52 43.98 1.38
CA ALA A 73 -3.99 43.47 0.11
C ALA A 73 -2.69 42.67 0.26
N SER A 74 -1.96 42.83 1.37
CA SER A 74 -0.76 42.05 1.69
C SER A 74 -1.07 40.72 2.39
N GLY A 75 -2.35 40.44 2.63
CA GLY A 75 -2.81 39.26 3.36
C GLY A 75 -2.59 39.35 4.86
N LYS A 76 -2.44 40.56 5.43
CA LYS A 76 -2.32 40.80 6.87
C LYS A 76 -3.61 41.39 7.42
N GLY A 77 -3.97 41.02 8.64
CA GLY A 77 -5.23 41.43 9.24
C GLY A 77 -5.57 40.64 10.48
N LYS A 78 -6.85 40.32 10.68
CA LYS A 78 -7.32 39.60 11.87
C LYS A 78 -8.59 38.83 11.59
N CYS A 79 -8.70 37.64 12.15
CA CYS A 79 -9.93 36.87 12.27
C CYS A 79 -10.51 36.92 13.69
N GLN A 80 -11.83 36.83 13.80
CA GLN A 80 -12.51 36.72 15.09
C GLN A 80 -12.25 35.37 15.77
N THR A 81 -12.26 34.28 14.99
CA THR A 81 -11.93 32.92 15.47
C THR A 81 -10.91 32.24 14.58
N GLY A 82 -10.01 31.45 15.18
CA GLY A 82 -8.98 30.69 14.47
C GLY A 82 -7.87 31.51 13.83
N ASP A 83 -7.67 32.77 14.26
CA ASP A 83 -6.64 33.65 13.70
C ASP A 83 -5.23 33.05 13.85
N CYS A 84 -4.40 33.13 12.80
CA CYS A 84 -3.06 32.53 12.77
C CYS A 84 -1.99 33.62 12.65
N ASN A 85 -1.86 34.43 13.70
CA ASN A 85 -0.96 35.60 13.79
C ASN A 85 -1.26 36.67 12.73
N GLY A 86 -2.54 36.90 12.46
CA GLY A 86 -3.01 37.93 11.54
C GLY A 86 -2.68 37.68 10.07
N LEU A 87 -2.37 36.44 9.68
CA LEU A 87 -1.99 36.10 8.31
C LEU A 87 -3.12 35.38 7.56
N LEU A 88 -3.35 35.74 6.29
CA LEU A 88 -4.24 35.01 5.40
C LEU A 88 -3.68 33.61 5.11
N VAL A 89 -2.39 33.52 4.81
CA VAL A 89 -1.66 32.26 4.57
C VAL A 89 -0.97 31.83 5.86
N CYS A 90 -1.60 30.93 6.61
CA CYS A 90 -1.12 30.52 7.92
C CYS A 90 0.24 29.81 7.87
N LYS A 91 1.10 30.13 8.84
CA LYS A 91 2.38 29.43 9.09
C LYS A 91 2.43 28.77 10.48
N SER A 92 1.43 29.05 11.31
CA SER A 92 1.27 28.56 12.67
C SER A 92 -0.18 28.13 12.88
N PHE A 93 -0.44 27.40 13.96
CA PHE A 93 -1.81 27.08 14.36
C PHE A 93 -2.61 28.33 14.72
N GLY A 94 -3.94 28.22 14.64
CA GLY A 94 -4.86 29.31 14.92
C GLY A 94 -5.20 29.44 16.41
N VAL A 95 -5.58 30.64 16.84
CA VAL A 95 -6.02 30.94 18.20
C VAL A 95 -7.45 30.39 18.44
N PRO A 96 -7.68 29.63 19.53
CA PRO A 96 -9.00 29.16 19.96
C PRO A 96 -10.06 30.28 20.10
N PRO A 97 -11.37 29.98 19.90
CA PRO A 97 -11.91 28.67 19.58
C PRO A 97 -11.82 28.36 18.08
N ASN A 98 -11.41 27.14 17.72
CA ASN A 98 -11.43 26.66 16.34
C ASN A 98 -11.66 25.15 16.27
N THR A 99 -12.67 24.73 15.52
CA THR A 99 -12.91 23.31 15.23
C THR A 99 -11.78 22.81 14.32
N LEU A 100 -11.07 21.76 14.74
CA LEU A 100 -9.90 21.26 14.02
C LEU A 100 -10.21 19.94 13.31
N ALA A 101 -9.79 19.82 12.06
CA ALA A 101 -9.50 18.53 11.42
C ALA A 101 -8.00 18.27 11.55
N GLU A 102 -7.61 17.31 12.40
CA GLU A 102 -6.21 16.94 12.59
C GLU A 102 -5.88 15.69 11.79
N TYR A 103 -4.68 15.64 11.20
CA TYR A 103 -4.24 14.46 10.46
C TYR A 103 -2.73 14.25 10.52
N ALA A 104 -2.35 12.97 10.39
CA ALA A 104 -0.98 12.55 10.23
C ALA A 104 -0.92 11.41 9.20
N LEU A 105 -0.23 11.64 8.08
CA LEU A 105 -0.27 10.77 6.90
C LEU A 105 0.84 9.74 6.91
N ASN A 106 0.55 8.52 6.49
CA ASN A 106 1.52 7.43 6.38
C ASN A 106 2.37 7.26 7.65
N GLN A 107 1.69 7.22 8.80
CA GLN A 107 2.30 7.03 10.12
C GLN A 107 2.42 5.53 10.44
N PHE A 108 2.26 5.16 11.70
CA PHE A 108 2.30 3.78 12.14
C PHE A 108 1.37 2.86 11.32
N ALA A 109 1.90 1.73 10.84
CA ALA A 109 1.19 0.75 10.01
C ALA A 109 0.69 1.24 8.63
N ASN A 110 1.39 2.22 8.02
CA ASN A 110 1.00 2.88 6.76
C ASN A 110 -0.45 3.38 6.82
N LYS A 111 -0.84 3.89 7.99
CA LYS A 111 -2.13 4.50 8.25
C LYS A 111 -1.97 6.00 8.29
N ASP A 112 -2.93 6.65 7.70
CA ASP A 112 -3.28 8.02 8.03
C ASP A 112 -4.10 7.95 9.32
N PHE A 113 -3.71 8.77 10.29
CA PHE A 113 -4.48 9.04 11.50
C PHE A 113 -5.17 10.37 11.28
N PHE A 114 -6.44 10.45 11.65
CA PHE A 114 -7.21 11.66 11.47
C PHE A 114 -8.32 11.73 12.51
N ASP A 115 -8.69 12.96 12.87
CA ASP A 115 -9.70 13.22 13.87
C ASP A 115 -10.35 14.61 13.67
N ILE A 116 -11.52 14.82 14.29
CA ILE A 116 -12.00 16.16 14.60
C ILE A 116 -11.68 16.42 16.07
N SER A 117 -11.10 17.57 16.37
CA SER A 117 -10.72 17.95 17.72
C SER A 117 -11.39 19.25 18.16
N LEU A 118 -12.00 19.19 19.35
CA LEU A 118 -12.61 20.32 20.07
C LEU A 118 -11.79 20.68 21.32
N VAL A 119 -10.56 20.16 21.43
CA VAL A 119 -9.61 20.50 22.50
C VAL A 119 -9.23 21.98 22.45
N ASP A 120 -9.22 22.57 21.25
CA ASP A 120 -9.03 23.99 21.00
C ASP A 120 -10.38 24.73 20.79
N GLY A 121 -11.49 24.14 21.22
CA GLY A 121 -12.83 24.72 21.14
C GLY A 121 -13.57 24.45 19.83
N PHE A 122 -14.72 25.10 19.66
CA PHE A 122 -15.60 24.97 18.50
C PHE A 122 -15.98 26.35 17.99
N ASN A 123 -15.94 26.57 16.67
CA ASN A 123 -16.42 27.79 16.04
C ASN A 123 -17.37 27.50 14.86
N VAL A 124 -16.97 26.59 13.97
CA VAL A 124 -17.74 26.19 12.79
C VAL A 124 -17.98 24.68 12.83
N PRO A 125 -19.18 24.20 12.47
CA PRO A 125 -19.41 22.78 12.22
C PRO A 125 -18.37 22.20 11.26
N MET A 126 -18.08 20.91 11.38
CA MET A 126 -17.10 20.26 10.52
C MET A 126 -17.48 18.81 10.23
N GLU A 127 -17.20 18.40 9.01
CA GLU A 127 -17.12 17.01 8.60
C GLU A 127 -15.72 16.75 8.03
N PHE A 128 -15.10 15.67 8.47
CA PHE A 128 -13.84 15.18 7.95
C PHE A 128 -13.99 13.72 7.56
N SER A 129 -14.18 13.50 6.26
CA SER A 129 -14.61 12.21 5.72
C SER A 129 -13.65 11.69 4.66
N PRO A 130 -13.23 10.42 4.74
CA PRO A 130 -12.55 9.78 3.63
C PRO A 130 -13.47 9.62 2.41
N THR A 131 -12.93 9.71 1.20
CA THR A 131 -13.61 9.64 -0.09
C THR A 131 -12.96 8.71 -1.11
N SER A 132 -12.03 7.82 -0.70
CA SER A 132 -11.70 6.66 -1.55
C SER A 132 -12.05 5.34 -0.94
N ASN A 133 -12.16 4.38 -1.85
CA ASN A 133 -12.73 3.07 -1.60
C ASN A 133 -11.89 2.27 -0.60
N GLY A 134 -12.36 2.29 0.65
CA GLY A 134 -11.99 1.36 1.71
C GLY A 134 -11.87 1.96 3.12
N CYS A 135 -11.87 3.29 3.26
CA CYS A 135 -12.18 3.94 4.53
C CYS A 135 -13.48 4.72 4.31
N THR A 136 -14.57 4.33 4.98
CA THR A 136 -15.90 4.92 4.76
C THR A 136 -16.43 5.67 5.99
N ARG A 137 -15.78 5.48 7.15
CA ARG A 137 -16.15 6.20 8.37
C ARG A 137 -15.50 7.57 8.35
N GLY A 138 -16.31 8.57 8.00
CA GLY A 138 -16.01 9.97 8.28
C GLY A 138 -16.34 10.35 9.71
N ILE A 139 -15.98 11.58 10.06
CA ILE A 139 -16.15 12.19 11.36
C ILE A 139 -17.01 13.41 11.16
N THR A 140 -18.03 13.60 11.98
CA THR A 140 -18.87 14.80 11.91
C THR A 140 -19.05 15.42 13.27
N CYS A 141 -18.99 16.74 13.31
CA CYS A 141 -19.40 17.56 14.44
C CYS A 141 -20.27 18.69 13.91
N LYS A 142 -21.58 18.42 13.86
CA LYS A 142 -22.60 19.30 13.24
C LYS A 142 -23.61 19.88 14.24
N ALA A 143 -23.41 19.65 15.53
CA ALA A 143 -24.30 20.18 16.56
C ALA A 143 -24.17 21.71 16.70
N GLU A 144 -25.25 22.34 17.17
CA GLU A 144 -25.34 23.79 17.44
C GLU A 144 -24.58 24.19 18.72
N ILE A 145 -23.30 23.83 18.82
CA ILE A 145 -22.48 24.01 20.02
C ILE A 145 -22.38 25.49 20.42
N ASN A 146 -22.27 26.41 19.46
CA ASN A 146 -22.20 27.84 19.75
C ASN A 146 -23.46 28.35 20.48
N GLN A 147 -24.64 27.86 20.08
CA GLN A 147 -25.91 28.28 20.68
C GLN A 147 -26.09 27.69 22.09
N GLN A 148 -25.58 26.48 22.30
CA GLN A 148 -25.72 25.72 23.53
C GLN A 148 -24.54 25.88 24.48
N CYS A 149 -23.55 26.70 24.12
CA CYS A 149 -22.29 26.81 24.84
C CYS A 149 -22.53 27.21 26.31
N PRO A 150 -21.95 26.51 27.30
CA PRO A 150 -21.98 26.92 28.69
C PRO A 150 -21.46 28.35 28.84
N ASN A 151 -22.06 29.14 29.74
CA ASN A 151 -21.72 30.55 29.89
C ASN A 151 -20.24 30.74 30.23
N GLU A 152 -19.65 29.80 30.96
CA GLU A 152 -18.24 29.79 31.36
C GLU A 152 -17.28 29.61 30.17
N LEU A 153 -17.76 29.06 29.05
CA LEU A 153 -16.96 28.72 27.87
C LEU A 153 -17.27 29.60 26.65
N LYS A 154 -18.28 30.46 26.72
CA LYS A 154 -18.68 31.33 25.61
C LYS A 154 -17.53 32.26 25.20
N ALA A 155 -17.29 32.34 23.89
CA ALA A 155 -16.35 33.27 23.29
C ALA A 155 -17.00 33.94 22.07
N PRO A 156 -16.51 35.12 21.64
CA PRO A 156 -17.03 35.76 20.44
C PRO A 156 -16.93 34.82 19.23
N GLY A 157 -18.08 34.39 18.71
CA GLY A 157 -18.16 33.55 17.49
C GLY A 157 -17.81 32.07 17.71
N GLY A 158 -17.75 31.60 18.97
CA GLY A 158 -17.44 30.21 19.27
C GLY A 158 -17.68 29.80 20.73
N CYS A 159 -17.26 28.57 21.03
CA CYS A 159 -17.26 27.98 22.37
C CYS A 159 -15.87 27.44 22.67
N ASN A 160 -15.18 28.01 23.67
CA ASN A 160 -13.85 27.55 24.07
C ASN A 160 -13.89 26.20 24.76
N ASN A 161 -12.80 25.44 24.67
CA ASN A 161 -12.59 24.29 25.53
C ASN A 161 -12.25 24.76 26.97
N PRO A 162 -12.62 24.02 28.02
CA PRO A 162 -12.23 24.34 29.39
C PRO A 162 -10.70 24.44 29.59
N CYS A 163 -9.86 23.72 28.84
CA CYS A 163 -8.41 23.88 28.94
C CYS A 163 -7.98 25.31 28.56
N THR A 164 -8.54 25.87 27.49
CA THR A 164 -8.28 27.23 27.02
C THR A 164 -8.66 28.27 28.08
N VAL A 165 -9.79 28.08 28.76
CA VAL A 165 -10.35 29.04 29.74
C VAL A 165 -9.65 28.92 31.10
N PHE A 166 -9.61 27.73 31.66
CA PHE A 166 -9.20 27.52 33.05
C PHE A 166 -7.71 27.19 33.19
N LYS A 167 -7.05 26.67 32.14
CA LYS A 167 -5.61 26.38 32.10
C LYS A 167 -5.11 25.50 33.26
N THR A 168 -5.97 24.67 33.82
CA THR A 168 -5.60 23.73 34.89
C THR A 168 -5.29 22.36 34.32
N ASP A 169 -4.49 21.58 35.06
CA ASP A 169 -4.12 20.22 34.67
C ASP A 169 -5.33 19.30 34.51
N GLN A 170 -6.39 19.53 35.28
CA GLN A 170 -7.68 18.82 35.17
C GLN A 170 -8.25 18.86 33.75
N TYR A 171 -8.10 19.98 33.04
CA TYR A 171 -8.64 20.17 31.70
C TYR A 171 -7.59 20.00 30.60
N CYS A 172 -6.32 20.32 30.89
CA CYS A 172 -5.23 20.34 29.91
C CYS A 172 -4.36 19.08 29.90
N CYS A 173 -4.44 18.23 30.93
CA CYS A 173 -3.77 16.93 30.98
C CYS A 173 -2.23 16.99 30.86
N ASN A 174 -1.59 18.05 31.35
CA ASN A 174 -0.14 18.25 31.23
C ASN A 174 0.66 17.20 31.99
N SER A 175 0.14 16.71 33.13
CA SER A 175 0.74 15.62 33.92
C SER A 175 0.58 14.23 33.29
N GLY A 176 -0.22 14.12 32.23
CA GLY A 176 -0.49 12.86 31.52
C GLY A 176 -1.69 12.06 32.04
N ASN A 177 -2.19 12.36 33.24
CA ASN A 177 -3.38 11.72 33.83
C ASN A 177 -4.56 12.70 33.87
N CYS A 178 -5.60 12.45 33.08
CA CYS A 178 -6.85 13.19 33.13
C CYS A 178 -8.01 12.34 32.61
N GLY A 179 -9.23 12.76 32.92
CA GLY A 179 -10.45 12.09 32.48
C GLY A 179 -11.54 13.08 32.09
N PRO A 180 -12.73 12.58 31.69
CA PRO A 180 -13.83 13.44 31.27
C PRO A 180 -14.32 14.34 32.41
N THR A 181 -14.59 15.60 32.10
CA THR A 181 -15.13 16.62 33.02
C THR A 181 -16.56 16.98 32.65
N LYS A 182 -17.24 17.80 33.47
CA LYS A 182 -18.56 18.34 33.11
C LYS A 182 -18.51 19.06 31.76
N PHE A 183 -17.45 19.84 31.52
CA PHE A 183 -17.30 20.63 30.30
C PHE A 183 -16.88 19.80 29.09
N SER A 184 -16.00 18.82 29.22
CA SER A 184 -15.68 17.94 28.07
C SER A 184 -16.85 17.04 27.70
N ARG A 185 -17.64 16.56 28.68
CA ARG A 185 -18.89 15.83 28.40
C ARG A 185 -19.90 16.64 27.60
N PHE A 186 -20.01 17.96 27.84
CA PHE A 186 -20.86 18.84 27.03
C PHE A 186 -20.53 18.76 25.53
N PHE A 187 -19.24 18.80 25.18
CA PHE A 187 -18.78 18.65 23.79
C PHE A 187 -18.99 17.23 23.28
N LYS A 188 -18.65 16.22 24.10
CA LYS A 188 -18.69 14.80 23.69
C LYS A 188 -20.11 14.31 23.43
N GLU A 189 -21.09 14.73 24.21
CA GLU A 189 -22.50 14.40 24.02
C GLU A 189 -23.05 14.95 22.68
N ARG A 190 -22.49 16.06 22.20
CA ARG A 190 -22.92 16.76 20.97
C ARG A 190 -22.14 16.32 19.73
N CYS A 191 -20.89 15.97 19.91
CA CYS A 191 -20.00 15.46 18.87
C CYS A 191 -19.28 14.19 19.37
N PRO A 192 -19.97 13.04 19.38
CA PRO A 192 -19.43 11.80 19.95
C PRO A 192 -18.14 11.32 19.28
N ASP A 193 -17.95 11.65 18.00
CA ASP A 193 -16.77 11.27 17.24
C ASP A 193 -15.57 12.24 17.41
N ALA A 194 -15.73 13.37 18.10
CA ALA A 194 -14.67 14.37 18.23
C ALA A 194 -13.92 14.27 19.56
N TYR A 195 -12.64 14.65 19.57
CA TYR A 195 -11.90 14.83 20.82
C TYR A 195 -12.53 15.95 21.64
N SER A 196 -12.93 15.65 22.87
CA SER A 196 -13.50 16.63 23.80
C SER A 196 -12.51 17.09 24.88
N TYR A 197 -11.44 16.34 25.10
CA TYR A 197 -10.30 16.64 25.99
C TYR A 197 -9.04 15.91 25.47
N PRO A 198 -7.82 16.29 25.91
CA PRO A 198 -6.56 15.83 25.31
C PRO A 198 -6.28 14.31 25.31
N LYS A 199 -6.95 13.52 26.15
CA LYS A 199 -6.75 12.06 26.30
C LYS A 199 -7.99 11.25 25.89
N ASP A 200 -8.82 11.81 25.01
CA ASP A 200 -10.06 11.20 24.49
C ASP A 200 -9.79 10.23 23.30
N ASP A 201 -8.65 9.54 23.32
CA ASP A 201 -8.15 8.78 22.16
C ASP A 201 -9.05 7.61 21.76
N GLN A 202 -9.62 6.92 22.76
CA GLN A 202 -10.36 5.66 22.57
C GLN A 202 -11.57 5.79 21.65
N THR A 203 -12.20 6.98 21.61
CA THR A 203 -13.44 7.20 20.85
C THR A 203 -13.30 8.24 19.74
N SER A 204 -12.11 8.85 19.60
CA SER A 204 -11.93 10.05 18.77
C SER A 204 -10.81 9.93 17.74
N THR A 205 -10.00 8.86 17.78
CA THR A 205 -8.97 8.59 16.76
C THR A 205 -9.49 7.71 15.64
N PHE A 206 -9.42 8.19 14.41
CA PHE A 206 -9.78 7.41 13.23
C PHE A 206 -8.55 7.10 12.38
N THR A 207 -8.61 5.98 11.67
CA THR A 207 -7.48 5.56 10.83
C THR A 207 -7.92 5.09 9.46
N CYS A 208 -7.14 5.49 8.46
CA CYS A 208 -7.41 5.32 7.05
C CYS A 208 -6.13 4.82 6.38
N PRO A 209 -6.12 3.75 5.57
CA PRO A 209 -4.83 3.18 5.13
C PRO A 209 -4.32 3.76 3.74
N ALA A 210 -3.02 3.82 3.35
CA ALA A 210 -2.49 4.42 2.06
C ALA A 210 -2.26 3.50 0.78
N GLY A 211 -2.82 3.77 -0.43
CA GLY A 211 -2.56 3.09 -1.76
C GLY A 211 -3.46 1.89 -2.22
N GLN A 212 -3.51 1.51 -3.54
CA GLN A 212 -4.38 0.41 -4.14
C GLN A 212 -3.69 -0.55 -5.17
N THR A 213 -4.28 -1.75 -5.46
CA THR A 213 -3.83 -2.77 -6.44
C THR A 213 -5.03 -3.45 -7.15
N TRP A 214 -4.90 -3.80 -8.44
CA TRP A 214 -5.94 -4.42 -9.28
C TRP A 214 -5.40 -5.66 -10.03
N THR A 215 -6.27 -6.62 -10.37
CA THR A 215 -5.93 -7.83 -11.15
C THR A 215 -6.76 -7.91 -12.43
N ILE A 216 -6.09 -8.10 -13.56
CA ILE A 216 -6.72 -8.27 -14.89
C ILE A 216 -6.42 -9.69 -15.37
N ASN A 217 -7.45 -10.46 -15.72
CA ASN A 217 -7.28 -11.78 -16.32
C ASN A 217 -7.21 -11.65 -17.84
N ALA A 218 -6.03 -11.84 -18.43
CA ALA A 218 -5.84 -11.83 -19.88
C ALA A 218 -6.12 -13.21 -20.50
N LEU A 219 -6.66 -13.23 -21.72
CA LEU A 219 -7.00 -14.47 -22.43
C LEU A 219 -5.77 -15.04 -23.18
N ARG A 220 -5.59 -16.36 -23.13
CA ARG A 220 -4.58 -17.04 -23.96
C ARG A 220 -4.90 -16.82 -25.44
N GLY A 221 -3.89 -16.54 -26.26
CA GLY A 221 -4.05 -16.20 -27.67
C GLY A 221 -4.32 -14.71 -27.93
N THR A 222 -4.25 -13.85 -26.91
CA THR A 222 -4.29 -12.38 -27.08
C THR A 222 -3.19 -11.94 -28.04
N LYS A 223 -3.58 -11.39 -29.20
CA LYS A 223 -2.63 -10.97 -30.24
C LYS A 223 -1.90 -9.67 -29.90
N MET A 224 -2.58 -8.79 -29.15
CA MET A 224 -2.10 -7.46 -28.77
C MET A 224 -3.07 -6.91 -27.72
N ALA A 225 -2.53 -6.41 -26.62
CA ALA A 225 -3.28 -5.66 -25.62
C ALA A 225 -2.40 -4.55 -25.04
N ARG A 226 -3.04 -3.45 -24.64
CA ARG A 226 -2.38 -2.28 -24.05
C ARG A 226 -2.91 -1.99 -22.67
N ILE A 227 -2.01 -1.61 -21.77
CA ILE A 227 -2.35 -1.07 -20.45
C ILE A 227 -1.64 0.27 -20.30
N TRP A 228 -2.37 1.31 -19.88
CA TRP A 228 -1.78 2.61 -19.56
C TRP A 228 -2.47 3.24 -18.35
N GLY A 229 -1.75 4.15 -17.71
CA GLY A 229 -2.29 4.98 -16.65
C GLY A 229 -2.85 6.29 -17.19
N ARG A 230 -3.86 6.82 -16.50
CA ARG A 230 -4.47 8.12 -16.79
C ARG A 230 -4.26 9.05 -15.61
N THR A 231 -3.99 10.33 -15.85
CA THR A 231 -3.80 11.30 -14.76
C THR A 231 -4.91 12.35 -14.75
N LYS A 232 -5.22 12.83 -13.53
CA LYS A 232 -6.15 13.93 -13.26
C LYS A 232 -7.48 13.78 -14.00
N CYS A 233 -8.07 12.60 -13.88
CA CYS A 233 -9.36 12.29 -14.47
C CYS A 233 -10.51 12.86 -13.66
N ASN A 234 -11.55 13.32 -14.35
CA ASN A 234 -12.83 13.68 -13.77
C ASN A 234 -13.93 13.01 -14.58
N PHE A 235 -14.71 12.12 -13.96
CA PHE A 235 -15.83 11.42 -14.59
C PHE A 235 -17.09 11.60 -13.74
N ASP A 236 -18.23 11.73 -14.41
CA ASP A 236 -19.54 11.73 -13.78
C ASP A 236 -20.00 10.31 -13.36
N GLY A 237 -21.15 10.21 -12.72
CA GLY A 237 -21.73 8.92 -12.29
C GLY A 237 -22.12 7.99 -13.44
N ALA A 238 -22.17 8.49 -14.68
CA ALA A 238 -22.39 7.70 -15.89
C ALA A 238 -21.07 7.32 -16.58
N GLY A 239 -19.92 7.69 -16.01
CA GLY A 239 -18.59 7.43 -16.57
C GLY A 239 -18.21 8.32 -17.75
N ARG A 240 -18.88 9.46 -17.96
CA ARG A 240 -18.50 10.48 -18.96
C ARG A 240 -17.62 11.54 -18.32
N GLY A 241 -16.58 11.99 -19.02
CA GLY A 241 -15.58 12.86 -18.40
C GLY A 241 -14.36 13.09 -19.26
N SER A 242 -13.22 13.35 -18.63
CA SER A 242 -11.93 13.50 -19.31
C SER A 242 -10.77 13.32 -18.35
N CYS A 243 -9.62 12.92 -18.87
CA CYS A 243 -8.32 12.94 -18.18
C CYS A 243 -7.35 13.95 -18.81
N GLU A 244 -6.42 14.48 -18.00
CA GLU A 244 -5.37 15.39 -18.50
C GLU A 244 -4.39 14.64 -19.42
N THR A 245 -4.03 13.40 -19.07
CA THR A 245 -3.19 12.52 -19.90
C THR A 245 -3.78 11.12 -19.98
N GLY A 246 -3.52 10.41 -21.08
CA GLY A 246 -3.99 9.04 -21.29
C GLY A 246 -5.51 8.89 -21.44
N ASP A 247 -6.24 9.97 -21.72
CA ASP A 247 -7.69 9.90 -21.96
C ASP A 247 -8.03 8.99 -23.15
N CYS A 248 -9.23 8.39 -23.22
CA CYS A 248 -9.63 7.51 -24.33
C CYS A 248 -10.99 7.91 -24.92
N GLY A 249 -11.19 9.20 -25.16
CA GLY A 249 -12.43 9.71 -25.75
C GLY A 249 -13.47 10.07 -24.71
N GLY A 250 -13.03 10.52 -23.52
CA GLY A 250 -13.88 11.07 -22.49
C GLY A 250 -14.81 10.07 -21.79
N VAL A 251 -14.44 8.79 -21.80
CA VAL A 251 -15.19 7.72 -21.16
C VAL A 251 -14.32 6.95 -20.17
N LEU A 252 -14.93 6.55 -19.06
CA LEU A 252 -14.30 5.75 -18.01
C LEU A 252 -13.95 4.35 -18.51
N GLN A 253 -14.86 3.74 -19.28
CA GLN A 253 -14.68 2.46 -19.94
C GLN A 253 -14.21 2.69 -21.38
N CYS A 254 -12.93 2.43 -21.64
CA CYS A 254 -12.35 2.70 -22.95
C CYS A 254 -12.89 1.79 -24.04
N THR A 255 -13.28 2.40 -25.15
CA THR A 255 -13.61 1.73 -26.41
C THR A 255 -12.49 1.85 -27.45
N GLY A 256 -11.45 2.63 -27.16
CA GLY A 256 -10.30 2.84 -28.02
C GLY A 256 -9.01 3.08 -27.24
N TRP A 257 -7.98 3.54 -27.95
CA TRP A 257 -6.64 3.74 -27.41
C TRP A 257 -6.51 5.02 -26.56
N GLY A 258 -5.51 5.04 -25.69
CA GLY A 258 -5.15 6.23 -24.92
C GLY A 258 -4.55 7.32 -25.81
N LYS A 259 -4.93 8.57 -25.56
CA LYS A 259 -4.35 9.75 -26.21
C LYS A 259 -2.96 10.05 -25.61
N PRO A 260 -1.93 10.25 -26.45
CA PRO A 260 -0.62 10.74 -26.01
C PRO A 260 -0.72 12.07 -25.22
N PRO A 261 0.15 12.30 -24.22
CA PRO A 261 1.19 11.39 -23.78
C PRO A 261 0.64 10.29 -22.87
N ASN A 262 1.04 9.04 -23.10
CA ASN A 262 0.83 7.97 -22.13
C ASN A 262 1.94 6.92 -22.19
N THR A 263 2.41 6.51 -21.01
CA THR A 263 3.32 5.36 -20.86
C THR A 263 2.50 4.09 -21.00
N LEU A 264 2.90 3.20 -21.91
CA LEU A 264 2.18 1.97 -22.22
C LEU A 264 2.94 0.74 -21.75
N THR A 265 2.19 -0.30 -21.42
CA THR A 265 2.65 -1.69 -21.55
C THR A 265 1.88 -2.33 -22.69
N GLU A 266 2.60 -3.02 -23.55
CA GLU A 266 2.04 -3.88 -24.59
C GLU A 266 2.32 -5.35 -24.26
N TYR A 267 1.35 -6.22 -24.55
CA TYR A 267 1.55 -7.66 -24.42
C TYR A 267 0.76 -8.46 -25.46
N ALA A 268 1.32 -9.61 -25.81
CA ALA A 268 0.71 -10.60 -26.68
C ALA A 268 0.98 -12.00 -26.10
N LEU A 269 -0.07 -12.79 -25.90
CA LEU A 269 0.00 -14.07 -25.18
C LEU A 269 -0.16 -15.24 -26.12
N ASN A 270 0.71 -16.23 -26.02
CA ASN A 270 0.71 -17.46 -26.83
C ASN A 270 0.67 -17.15 -28.34
N GLN A 271 1.59 -16.28 -28.77
CA GLN A 271 1.80 -15.93 -30.17
C GLN A 271 2.97 -16.75 -30.73
N PHE A 272 3.55 -16.29 -31.85
CA PHE A 272 4.65 -16.90 -32.61
C PHE A 272 5.54 -17.84 -31.79
N ASN A 273 5.65 -19.09 -32.25
CA ASN A 273 6.45 -20.15 -31.61
C ASN A 273 6.10 -20.41 -30.13
N ASN A 274 4.81 -20.30 -29.77
CA ASN A 274 4.34 -20.47 -28.39
C ASN A 274 5.16 -19.56 -27.44
N LEU A 275 5.19 -18.26 -27.74
CA LEU A 275 5.81 -17.27 -26.87
C LEU A 275 4.78 -16.24 -26.40
N ASP A 276 4.91 -15.83 -25.15
CA ASP A 276 4.32 -14.61 -24.62
C ASP A 276 5.31 -13.48 -24.85
N PHE A 277 4.87 -12.37 -25.42
CA PHE A 277 5.66 -11.17 -25.67
C PHE A 277 5.12 -10.00 -24.85
N TRP A 278 6.01 -9.15 -24.36
CA TRP A 278 5.62 -7.89 -23.73
C TRP A 278 6.72 -6.84 -23.84
N ASP A 279 6.32 -5.59 -23.61
CA ASP A 279 7.22 -4.45 -23.53
C ASP A 279 6.58 -3.30 -22.72
N ILE A 280 7.43 -2.33 -22.35
CA ILE A 280 6.98 -0.99 -21.95
C ILE A 280 7.29 -0.07 -23.13
N SER A 281 6.33 0.73 -23.55
CA SER A 281 6.45 1.61 -24.71
C SER A 281 6.29 3.07 -24.35
N LEU A 282 7.27 3.87 -24.80
CA LEU A 282 7.28 5.34 -24.75
C LEU A 282 7.03 5.95 -26.13
N VAL A 283 6.63 5.12 -27.11
CA VAL A 283 6.30 5.57 -28.46
C VAL A 283 5.10 6.52 -28.44
N ASP A 284 4.19 6.40 -27.46
CA ASP A 284 3.06 7.32 -27.23
C ASP A 284 3.38 8.39 -26.15
N GLY A 285 4.65 8.54 -25.77
CA GLY A 285 5.13 9.50 -24.78
C GLY A 285 5.21 8.91 -23.37
N PHE A 286 5.31 9.78 -22.37
CA PHE A 286 5.42 9.41 -20.96
C PHE A 286 4.52 10.28 -20.11
N ASN A 287 3.76 9.67 -19.21
CA ASN A 287 2.95 10.38 -18.22
C ASN A 287 3.13 9.84 -16.79
N ILE A 288 3.32 8.53 -16.64
CA ILE A 288 3.46 7.85 -15.35
C ILE A 288 4.57 6.78 -15.45
N PRO A 289 5.41 6.59 -14.41
CA PRO A 289 6.36 5.48 -14.37
C PRO A 289 5.66 4.11 -14.34
N MET A 290 6.27 3.10 -14.93
CA MET A 290 5.69 1.77 -15.09
C MET A 290 6.71 0.65 -14.84
N THR A 291 6.23 -0.49 -14.35
CA THR A 291 7.01 -1.72 -14.15
C THR A 291 6.18 -2.90 -14.59
N PHE A 292 6.76 -3.79 -15.40
CA PHE A 292 6.16 -5.07 -15.77
C PHE A 292 6.90 -6.19 -15.05
N ALA A 293 6.23 -6.86 -14.12
CA ALA A 293 6.81 -7.92 -13.31
C ALA A 293 6.36 -9.30 -13.80
N THR A 294 7.32 -10.18 -14.04
CA THR A 294 7.12 -11.59 -14.41
C THR A 294 7.17 -12.47 -13.14
N THR A 295 6.29 -13.47 -13.04
CA THR A 295 6.28 -14.40 -11.90
C THR A 295 7.31 -15.53 -12.05
N ASN A 296 7.73 -15.81 -13.28
CA ASN A 296 8.77 -16.77 -13.62
C ASN A 296 9.76 -16.06 -14.54
N SER A 297 11.04 -16.09 -14.20
CA SER A 297 12.12 -15.50 -15.00
C SER A 297 13.12 -16.59 -15.30
N SER A 298 13.37 -16.88 -16.58
CA SER A 298 14.36 -17.86 -17.02
C SER A 298 15.68 -17.21 -17.46
N GLY A 299 15.82 -15.89 -17.31
CA GLY A 299 16.95 -15.12 -17.83
C GLY A 299 16.80 -14.79 -19.32
N GLY A 300 17.79 -14.11 -19.90
CA GLY A 300 17.73 -13.62 -21.29
C GLY A 300 16.60 -12.61 -21.48
N LYS A 301 15.79 -12.75 -22.53
CA LYS A 301 14.61 -11.89 -22.80
C LYS A 301 13.40 -12.18 -21.91
N CYS A 302 13.47 -13.17 -20.99
CA CYS A 302 12.39 -13.54 -20.08
C CYS A 302 12.66 -13.04 -18.65
N HIS A 303 12.37 -11.77 -18.39
CA HIS A 303 12.53 -11.12 -17.08
C HIS A 303 11.63 -9.90 -16.91
N SER A 304 11.55 -9.39 -15.68
CA SER A 304 10.79 -8.18 -15.33
C SER A 304 11.48 -6.91 -15.83
N ILE A 305 10.73 -5.93 -16.33
CA ILE A 305 11.25 -4.69 -16.94
C ILE A 305 10.63 -3.45 -16.30
N GLN A 306 11.29 -2.29 -16.42
CA GLN A 306 10.82 -1.06 -15.80
C GLN A 306 11.19 0.22 -16.56
N CYS A 307 10.33 1.23 -16.46
CA CYS A 307 10.58 2.61 -16.84
C CYS A 307 10.11 3.54 -15.71
N THR A 308 11.00 3.81 -14.77
CA THR A 308 10.69 4.52 -13.51
C THR A 308 11.38 5.87 -13.37
N ALA A 309 12.09 6.32 -14.40
CA ALA A 309 12.79 7.61 -14.42
C ALA A 309 11.82 8.81 -14.37
N ASN A 310 12.31 9.96 -13.90
CA ASN A 310 11.55 11.22 -13.83
C ASN A 310 11.48 11.94 -15.19
N ILE A 311 10.94 11.27 -16.21
CA ILE A 311 10.88 11.83 -17.57
C ILE A 311 10.02 13.10 -17.62
N ASN A 312 8.93 13.20 -16.85
CA ASN A 312 8.10 14.42 -16.82
C ASN A 312 8.88 15.65 -16.32
N GLY A 313 9.75 15.48 -15.31
CA GLY A 313 10.58 16.55 -14.77
C GLY A 313 11.73 16.95 -15.71
N GLU A 314 12.23 15.98 -16.47
CA GLU A 314 13.38 16.15 -17.37
C GLU A 314 12.98 16.30 -18.85
N CYS A 315 11.68 16.37 -19.14
CA CYS A 315 11.17 16.37 -20.50
C CYS A 315 11.76 17.56 -21.28
N PRO A 316 12.34 17.33 -22.49
CA PRO A 316 12.84 18.40 -23.31
C PRO A 316 11.75 19.42 -23.59
N SER A 317 12.11 20.71 -23.60
CA SER A 317 11.13 21.80 -23.68
C SER A 317 10.22 21.69 -24.91
N GLN A 318 10.74 21.17 -26.02
CA GLN A 318 10.00 20.95 -27.26
C GLN A 318 8.92 19.86 -27.14
N LEU A 319 9.12 18.86 -26.28
CA LEU A 319 8.21 17.72 -26.10
C LEU A 319 7.29 17.89 -24.89
N LYS A 320 7.51 18.93 -24.07
CA LYS A 320 6.85 19.10 -22.78
C LYS A 320 5.41 19.55 -22.94
N VAL A 321 4.49 18.85 -22.27
CA VAL A 321 3.08 19.21 -22.18
C VAL A 321 2.61 19.19 -20.73
N THR A 322 1.41 19.71 -20.48
CA THR A 322 0.82 19.69 -19.13
C THR A 322 0.63 18.24 -18.68
N GLY A 323 1.28 17.86 -17.58
CA GLY A 323 1.14 16.54 -16.96
C GLY A 323 1.92 15.39 -17.61
N GLY A 324 2.68 15.65 -18.68
CA GLY A 324 3.37 14.59 -19.42
C GLY A 324 4.49 15.08 -20.35
N CYS A 325 5.11 14.12 -21.04
CA CYS A 325 6.13 14.34 -22.06
C CYS A 325 5.69 13.64 -23.35
N ASN A 326 5.45 14.40 -24.43
CA ASN A 326 5.11 13.81 -25.71
C ASN A 326 6.31 13.07 -26.32
N ASN A 327 6.02 12.13 -27.21
CA ASN A 327 7.02 11.58 -28.11
C ASN A 327 7.26 12.54 -29.31
N PRO A 328 8.37 12.36 -30.06
CA PRO A 328 8.67 13.19 -31.22
C PRO A 328 7.65 13.04 -32.38
N CYS A 329 7.03 11.87 -32.58
CA CYS A 329 6.03 11.70 -33.64
C CYS A 329 4.79 12.58 -33.41
N THR A 330 4.27 12.60 -32.18
CA THR A 330 3.10 13.40 -31.80
C THR A 330 3.40 14.89 -31.84
N THR A 331 4.65 15.27 -31.60
CA THR A 331 5.06 16.68 -31.53
C THR A 331 5.41 17.24 -32.91
N PHE A 332 6.24 16.53 -33.67
CA PHE A 332 6.84 17.03 -34.91
C PHE A 332 6.23 16.39 -36.17
N GLY A 333 5.57 15.23 -36.06
CA GLY A 333 5.07 14.48 -37.20
C GLY A 333 6.17 13.97 -38.13
N GLY A 334 5.80 13.53 -39.33
CA GLY A 334 6.76 13.18 -40.38
C GLY A 334 7.47 11.84 -40.21
N GLN A 335 8.04 11.36 -41.32
CA GLN A 335 8.55 9.99 -41.45
C GLN A 335 9.71 9.69 -40.49
N GLN A 336 10.61 10.65 -40.25
CA GLN A 336 11.77 10.47 -39.38
C GLN A 336 11.41 10.22 -37.89
N TYR A 337 10.23 10.68 -37.45
CA TYR A 337 9.80 10.55 -36.05
C TYR A 337 8.66 9.54 -35.88
N CYS A 338 7.76 9.45 -36.85
CA CYS A 338 6.60 8.54 -36.81
C CYS A 338 6.87 7.18 -37.44
N CYS A 339 7.92 7.06 -38.26
CA CYS A 339 8.35 5.80 -38.86
C CYS A 339 7.22 5.03 -39.57
N THR A 340 6.36 5.72 -40.34
CA THR A 340 5.19 5.10 -40.97
C THR A 340 5.53 4.32 -42.25
N GLN A 341 6.68 4.59 -42.89
CA GLN A 341 7.17 3.90 -44.08
C GLN A 341 8.66 3.51 -44.04
N GLY A 342 8.96 2.22 -43.98
CA GLY A 342 10.34 1.70 -44.08
C GLY A 342 11.13 1.70 -42.75
N PRO A 343 12.45 1.45 -42.82
CA PRO A 343 13.30 1.31 -41.63
C PRO A 343 13.53 2.65 -40.93
N CYS A 344 13.47 2.65 -39.60
CA CYS A 344 13.66 3.83 -38.77
C CYS A 344 14.96 3.79 -37.99
N SER A 345 15.54 4.97 -37.73
CA SER A 345 16.77 5.11 -36.96
C SER A 345 16.53 5.95 -35.70
N PRO A 346 17.24 5.67 -34.59
CA PRO A 346 17.13 6.47 -33.38
C PRO A 346 17.47 7.95 -33.62
N THR A 347 16.59 8.84 -33.20
CA THR A 347 16.81 10.29 -33.17
C THR A 347 17.39 10.72 -31.83
N GLU A 348 17.78 11.98 -31.70
CA GLU A 348 18.19 12.55 -30.40
C GLU A 348 17.08 12.43 -29.33
N TRP A 349 15.82 12.53 -29.74
CA TRP A 349 14.65 12.41 -28.87
C TRP A 349 14.43 10.98 -28.39
N SER A 350 14.51 9.98 -29.28
CA SER A 350 14.37 8.59 -28.84
C SER A 350 15.57 8.15 -27.98
N LYS A 351 16.78 8.64 -28.27
CA LYS A 351 17.94 8.44 -27.40
C LYS A 351 17.73 9.03 -25.99
N PHE A 352 17.09 10.19 -25.86
CA PHE A 352 16.73 10.77 -24.56
C PHE A 352 15.85 9.82 -23.73
N PHE A 353 14.80 9.26 -24.33
CA PHE A 353 13.91 8.30 -23.67
C PHE A 353 14.65 7.00 -23.34
N LYS A 354 15.44 6.48 -24.28
CA LYS A 354 16.18 5.21 -24.13
C LYS A 354 17.21 5.26 -23.01
N GLN A 355 17.92 6.39 -22.86
CA GLN A 355 18.87 6.58 -21.76
C GLN A 355 18.21 6.53 -20.37
N ARG A 356 16.95 6.93 -20.27
CA ARG A 356 16.18 6.97 -19.02
C ARG A 356 15.45 5.66 -18.74
N CYS A 357 15.03 4.98 -19.80
CA CYS A 357 14.35 3.70 -19.73
C CYS A 357 14.98 2.73 -20.74
N PRO A 358 16.11 2.08 -20.39
CA PRO A 358 16.85 1.20 -21.30
C PRO A 358 16.04 0.01 -21.81
N ASP A 359 15.08 -0.47 -21.02
CA ASP A 359 14.22 -1.61 -21.37
C ASP A 359 12.99 -1.20 -22.21
N ALA A 360 12.68 0.10 -22.32
CA ALA A 360 11.47 0.55 -22.97
C ALA A 360 11.67 0.84 -24.47
N TYR A 361 10.61 0.65 -25.27
CA TYR A 361 10.58 1.16 -26.65
C TYR A 361 10.66 2.68 -26.61
N SER A 362 11.63 3.21 -27.35
CA SER A 362 11.84 4.65 -27.48
C SER A 362 11.50 5.22 -28.86
N TYR A 363 11.36 4.34 -29.86
CA TYR A 363 10.92 4.63 -31.22
C TYR A 363 10.33 3.34 -31.84
N PRO A 364 9.52 3.45 -32.91
CA PRO A 364 9.06 2.27 -33.65
C PRO A 364 10.24 1.44 -34.16
N GLN A 365 10.16 0.10 -34.05
CA GLN A 365 11.20 -0.87 -34.45
C GLN A 365 12.41 -0.99 -33.49
N ASP A 366 12.29 -0.53 -32.23
CA ASP A 366 13.29 -0.74 -31.16
C ASP A 366 13.25 -2.18 -30.56
N ASP A 367 12.98 -3.19 -31.39
CA ASP A 367 12.67 -4.56 -30.96
C ASP A 367 13.87 -5.25 -30.31
N ALA A 368 15.06 -5.00 -30.86
CA ALA A 368 16.30 -5.65 -30.44
C ALA A 368 16.56 -5.49 -28.93
N THR A 369 16.24 -4.33 -28.37
CA THR A 369 16.49 -4.03 -26.95
C THR A 369 15.23 -4.00 -26.10
N SER A 370 14.04 -3.86 -26.70
CA SER A 370 12.81 -3.51 -25.98
C SER A 370 11.68 -4.54 -26.08
N THR A 371 11.79 -5.56 -26.94
CA THR A 371 10.86 -6.69 -26.92
C THR A 371 11.36 -7.77 -25.97
N PHE A 372 10.48 -8.25 -25.09
CA PHE A 372 10.75 -9.33 -24.15
C PHE A 372 9.81 -10.50 -24.43
N ALA A 373 10.29 -11.72 -24.16
CA ALA A 373 9.53 -12.92 -24.45
C ALA A 373 9.85 -14.08 -23.50
N CYS A 374 8.82 -14.87 -23.18
CA CYS A 374 8.92 -16.13 -22.44
C CYS A 374 8.15 -17.22 -23.22
N PRO A 375 8.57 -18.50 -23.14
CA PRO A 375 7.76 -19.61 -23.64
C PRO A 375 6.35 -19.66 -23.03
N SER A 376 5.33 -19.63 -23.87
CA SER A 376 3.91 -19.81 -23.52
C SER A 376 3.53 -21.27 -23.28
N ASP A 377 4.41 -22.22 -23.66
CA ASP A 377 4.18 -23.67 -23.59
C ASP A 377 4.43 -24.29 -22.20
N MET A 378 4.39 -23.46 -21.16
CA MET A 378 3.86 -23.97 -19.91
C MET A 378 2.34 -24.12 -20.06
N THR A 379 1.88 -25.22 -20.68
CA THR A 379 0.67 -25.87 -20.18
C THR A 379 0.95 -26.40 -18.79
N TYR A 380 1.20 -25.50 -17.85
CA TYR A 380 0.79 -25.78 -16.50
C TYR A 380 -0.73 -25.72 -16.56
N THR A 381 -1.37 -26.88 -16.69
CA THR A 381 -2.59 -27.07 -15.92
C THR A 381 -2.16 -26.83 -14.48
N TYR A 382 -2.23 -25.58 -14.03
CA TYR A 382 -1.90 -25.23 -12.66
C TYR A 382 -2.80 -26.08 -11.78
N ALA A 383 -2.20 -26.91 -10.92
CA ALA A 383 -2.99 -27.67 -9.97
C ALA A 383 -3.64 -26.71 -8.98
N ALA A 384 -2.94 -25.62 -8.62
CA ALA A 384 -3.46 -24.62 -7.71
C ALA A 384 -3.14 -23.17 -8.09
N THR A 385 -4.09 -22.28 -7.79
CA THR A 385 -3.85 -20.83 -7.71
C THR A 385 -3.78 -20.44 -6.24
N ILE A 386 -2.65 -19.88 -5.82
CA ILE A 386 -2.39 -19.50 -4.44
C ILE A 386 -2.42 -17.98 -4.33
N GLU A 387 -3.34 -17.43 -3.54
CA GLU A 387 -3.38 -16.02 -3.21
C GLU A 387 -2.67 -15.79 -1.88
N VAL A 388 -1.52 -15.12 -1.92
CA VAL A 388 -0.77 -14.70 -0.74
C VAL A 388 -1.17 -13.27 -0.40
N ARG A 389 -1.73 -13.07 0.78
CA ARG A 389 -2.21 -11.78 1.26
C ARG A 389 -1.42 -11.35 2.48
N ASN A 390 -0.95 -10.11 2.48
CA ASN A 390 -0.38 -9.53 3.68
C ASN A 390 -1.48 -8.83 4.51
N ASN A 391 -1.94 -9.47 5.58
CA ASN A 391 -2.82 -8.85 6.58
C ASN A 391 -2.05 -8.26 7.78
N CYS A 392 -0.73 -8.49 7.90
CA CYS A 392 0.10 -7.92 8.95
C CYS A 392 0.06 -6.39 8.95
N PRO A 393 0.31 -5.74 10.10
CA PRO A 393 0.34 -4.28 10.20
C PRO A 393 1.62 -3.67 9.59
N TYR A 394 2.54 -4.49 9.08
CA TYR A 394 3.83 -4.11 8.52
C TYR A 394 4.02 -4.71 7.12
N THR A 395 4.95 -4.15 6.34
CA THR A 395 5.34 -4.72 5.04
C THR A 395 5.95 -6.10 5.25
N VAL A 396 5.49 -7.06 4.45
CA VAL A 396 6.04 -8.41 4.38
C VAL A 396 6.64 -8.59 3.00
N TRP A 397 7.92 -8.96 2.93
CA TRP A 397 8.53 -9.36 1.67
C TRP A 397 8.30 -10.85 1.50
N ALA A 398 7.15 -11.19 0.91
CA ALA A 398 6.80 -12.56 0.62
C ALA A 398 7.87 -13.19 -0.29
N ALA A 399 8.13 -14.47 -0.06
CA ALA A 399 9.05 -15.29 -0.81
C ALA A 399 8.41 -16.62 -1.11
N SER A 400 8.74 -17.20 -2.27
CA SER A 400 8.31 -18.53 -2.64
C SER A 400 9.32 -19.22 -3.55
N THR A 401 9.46 -20.53 -3.38
CA THR A 401 10.31 -21.39 -4.20
C THR A 401 9.63 -22.77 -4.30
N PRO A 402 9.74 -23.50 -5.43
CA PRO A 402 10.46 -23.15 -6.66
C PRO A 402 9.72 -22.15 -7.58
N ILE A 403 8.49 -21.75 -7.23
CA ILE A 403 7.64 -20.91 -8.09
C ILE A 403 7.40 -19.55 -7.43
N GLY A 404 7.41 -18.47 -8.20
CA GLY A 404 7.06 -17.12 -7.76
C GLY A 404 8.22 -16.26 -7.26
N GLY A 405 9.27 -16.84 -6.66
CA GLY A 405 10.46 -16.11 -6.22
C GLY A 405 10.22 -15.20 -5.02
N GLY A 406 9.75 -13.98 -5.22
CA GLY A 406 9.43 -13.08 -4.11
C GLY A 406 8.88 -11.72 -4.51
N ARG A 407 8.14 -11.10 -3.59
CA ARG A 407 7.40 -9.86 -3.80
C ARG A 407 7.29 -9.05 -2.51
N ARG A 408 7.49 -7.74 -2.61
CA ARG A 408 7.15 -6.80 -1.52
C ARG A 408 5.63 -6.68 -1.44
N LEU A 409 5.04 -7.01 -0.30
CA LEU A 409 3.61 -6.87 -0.01
C LEU A 409 3.41 -5.91 1.14
N ASP A 410 2.84 -4.74 0.84
CA ASP A 410 2.29 -3.86 1.86
C ASP A 410 0.97 -4.42 2.40
N ARG A 411 0.54 -3.91 3.56
CA ARG A 411 -0.70 -4.36 4.20
C ARG A 411 -1.90 -4.24 3.26
N GLY A 412 -2.59 -5.35 3.07
CA GLY A 412 -3.78 -5.51 2.24
C GLY A 412 -3.45 -5.89 0.80
N GLN A 413 -2.19 -5.84 0.39
CA GLN A 413 -1.79 -6.30 -0.94
C GLN A 413 -1.82 -7.82 -1.02
N THR A 414 -2.12 -8.28 -2.22
CA THR A 414 -2.16 -9.69 -2.59
C THR A 414 -1.09 -9.98 -3.64
N TRP A 415 -0.67 -11.23 -3.66
CA TRP A 415 0.24 -11.80 -4.63
C TRP A 415 -0.30 -13.15 -5.05
N VAL A 416 -0.56 -13.31 -6.34
CA VAL A 416 -1.04 -14.57 -6.90
C VAL A 416 0.15 -15.38 -7.42
N ILE A 417 0.24 -16.63 -6.97
CA ILE A 417 1.20 -17.63 -7.45
C ILE A 417 0.39 -18.73 -8.12
N ASN A 418 0.71 -19.04 -9.38
CA ASN A 418 0.07 -20.15 -10.09
C ASN A 418 1.03 -21.34 -10.06
N ALA A 419 0.70 -22.33 -9.23
CA ALA A 419 1.55 -23.49 -8.97
C ALA A 419 1.19 -24.66 -9.91
N PRO A 420 2.16 -25.20 -10.68
CA PRO A 420 1.97 -26.34 -11.57
C PRO A 420 1.46 -27.62 -10.89
N ARG A 421 0.77 -28.47 -11.66
CA ARG A 421 0.55 -29.88 -11.28
C ARG A 421 1.89 -30.60 -11.07
N GLY A 422 1.95 -31.45 -10.06
CA GLY A 422 3.16 -32.18 -9.70
C GLY A 422 4.21 -31.36 -8.94
N THR A 423 3.90 -30.12 -8.53
CA THR A 423 4.79 -29.29 -7.70
C THR A 423 5.19 -30.05 -6.42
N LYS A 424 6.49 -30.07 -6.09
CA LYS A 424 7.05 -30.75 -4.90
C LYS A 424 7.84 -29.76 -4.07
N MET A 425 7.87 -30.00 -2.75
CA MET A 425 8.71 -29.27 -1.79
C MET A 425 8.60 -27.74 -1.92
N ALA A 426 7.41 -27.24 -2.24
CA ALA A 426 7.21 -25.81 -2.44
C ALA A 426 6.96 -25.12 -1.10
N ARG A 427 7.52 -23.92 -0.97
CA ARG A 427 7.48 -23.12 0.25
C ARG A 427 7.04 -21.71 -0.06
N ILE A 428 6.23 -21.16 0.82
CA ILE A 428 5.88 -19.73 0.87
C ILE A 428 6.16 -19.24 2.28
N TRP A 429 6.88 -18.13 2.39
CA TRP A 429 7.16 -17.52 3.69
C TRP A 429 7.23 -16.00 3.57
N GLY A 430 7.07 -15.33 4.71
CA GLY A 430 7.23 -13.89 4.78
C GLY A 430 8.60 -13.54 5.36
N ARG A 431 9.19 -12.46 4.85
CA ARG A 431 10.44 -11.90 5.34
C ARG A 431 10.17 -10.55 5.97
N THR A 432 10.86 -10.23 7.07
CA THR A 432 10.72 -8.95 7.77
C THR A 432 11.99 -8.11 7.70
N ASN A 433 11.81 -6.80 7.82
CA ASN A 433 12.89 -5.80 7.87
C ASN A 433 13.90 -6.00 6.73
N CYS A 434 13.39 -6.10 5.50
CA CYS A 434 14.21 -6.25 4.32
C CYS A 434 14.58 -4.90 3.71
N ASN A 435 15.77 -4.84 3.12
CA ASN A 435 16.21 -3.73 2.31
C ASN A 435 16.80 -4.27 1.00
N PHE A 436 16.14 -4.00 -0.13
CA PHE A 436 16.57 -4.40 -1.46
C PHE A 436 16.77 -3.15 -2.34
N ASN A 437 17.79 -3.16 -3.18
CA ASN A 437 18.00 -2.12 -4.19
C ASN A 437 17.10 -2.33 -5.43
N GLY A 438 17.16 -1.41 -6.41
CA GLY A 438 16.36 -1.49 -7.65
C GLY A 438 16.65 -2.71 -8.54
N ALA A 439 17.75 -3.42 -8.30
CA ALA A 439 18.09 -4.68 -8.96
C ALA A 439 17.66 -5.91 -8.12
N GLY A 440 16.93 -5.71 -7.01
CA GLY A 440 16.46 -6.78 -6.13
C GLY A 440 17.54 -7.43 -5.27
N ARG A 441 18.72 -6.81 -5.09
CA ARG A 441 19.79 -7.31 -4.19
C ARG A 441 19.75 -6.59 -2.85
N GLY A 442 19.98 -7.31 -1.75
CA GLY A 442 19.73 -6.79 -0.42
C GLY A 442 19.91 -7.80 0.71
N SER A 443 19.16 -7.61 1.79
CA SER A 443 19.06 -8.57 2.91
C SER A 443 17.77 -8.38 3.69
N CYS A 444 17.38 -9.39 4.46
CA CYS A 444 16.28 -9.37 5.43
C CYS A 444 16.76 -9.76 6.84
N GLN A 445 16.10 -9.23 7.88
CA GLN A 445 16.39 -9.65 9.26
C GLN A 445 15.95 -11.10 9.50
N THR A 446 14.79 -11.50 8.96
CA THR A 446 14.28 -12.88 9.07
C THR A 446 13.84 -13.40 7.71
N GLY A 447 13.99 -14.71 7.49
CA GLY A 447 13.57 -15.38 6.26
C GLY A 447 14.38 -15.02 5.01
N ASP A 448 15.54 -14.36 5.12
CA ASP A 448 16.36 -14.00 3.96
C ASP A 448 16.75 -15.24 3.13
N CYS A 449 16.78 -15.12 1.80
CA CYS A 449 17.04 -16.25 0.89
C CYS A 449 18.31 -16.05 0.05
N GLY A 450 19.37 -15.50 0.67
CA GLY A 450 20.64 -15.25 -0.01
C GLY A 450 20.77 -13.83 -0.54
N GLY A 451 20.09 -12.87 0.08
CA GLY A 451 20.19 -11.45 -0.25
C GLY A 451 19.57 -11.06 -1.57
N VAL A 452 18.56 -11.80 -2.03
CA VAL A 452 17.83 -11.52 -3.28
C VAL A 452 16.32 -11.42 -3.03
N LEU A 453 15.66 -10.50 -3.74
CA LEU A 453 14.21 -10.32 -3.67
C LEU A 453 13.49 -11.54 -4.25
N HIS A 454 13.96 -12.03 -5.40
CA HIS A 454 13.44 -13.22 -6.07
C HIS A 454 14.22 -14.45 -5.62
N CYS A 455 13.65 -15.21 -4.68
CA CYS A 455 14.32 -16.38 -4.12
C CYS A 455 14.40 -17.53 -5.12
N THR A 456 15.59 -18.11 -5.26
CA THR A 456 15.80 -19.40 -5.93
C THR A 456 16.06 -20.53 -4.92
N GLY A 457 16.47 -20.17 -3.70
CA GLY A 457 16.71 -21.08 -2.58
C GLY A 457 15.72 -20.91 -1.43
N TRP A 458 15.96 -21.65 -0.35
CA TRP A 458 15.13 -21.63 0.86
C TRP A 458 15.47 -20.42 1.74
N GLY A 459 14.50 -19.98 2.54
CA GLY A 459 14.71 -18.89 3.50
C GLY A 459 15.51 -19.34 4.72
N LYS A 460 16.32 -18.43 5.26
CA LYS A 460 17.07 -18.65 6.50
C LYS A 460 16.14 -18.55 7.72
N PRO A 461 16.23 -19.50 8.67
CA PRO A 461 15.57 -19.41 9.96
C PRO A 461 15.88 -18.10 10.72
N PRO A 462 14.93 -17.54 11.50
CA PRO A 462 13.58 -18.06 11.69
C PRO A 462 12.64 -17.64 10.56
N ASN A 463 11.83 -18.58 10.07
CA ASN A 463 10.74 -18.30 9.14
C ASN A 463 9.58 -19.29 9.30
N THR A 464 8.37 -18.74 9.44
CA THR A 464 7.13 -19.53 9.39
C THR A 464 6.85 -19.92 7.95
N LEU A 465 6.74 -21.22 7.67
CA LEU A 465 6.55 -21.74 6.32
C LEU A 465 5.08 -22.14 6.11
N ALA A 466 4.54 -21.81 4.94
CA ALA A 466 3.49 -22.60 4.30
C ALA A 466 4.17 -23.54 3.31
N GLU A 467 4.04 -24.85 3.52
CA GLU A 467 4.59 -25.88 2.65
C GLU A 467 3.47 -26.55 1.87
N TYR A 468 3.74 -26.89 0.61
CA TYR A 468 2.78 -27.59 -0.22
C TYR A 468 3.44 -28.47 -1.29
N ALA A 469 2.74 -29.55 -1.65
CA ALA A 469 3.04 -30.41 -2.78
C ALA A 469 1.74 -30.81 -3.46
N LEU A 470 1.63 -30.54 -4.76
CA LEU A 470 0.37 -30.63 -5.50
C LEU A 470 0.35 -31.88 -6.36
N ASP A 471 -0.79 -32.57 -6.36
CA ASP A 471 -1.03 -33.77 -7.16
C ASP A 471 0.07 -34.83 -6.99
N GLN A 472 0.22 -35.29 -5.74
CA GLN A 472 1.22 -36.29 -5.36
C GLN A 472 0.58 -37.68 -5.19
N PHE A 473 1.08 -38.48 -4.26
CA PHE A 473 0.59 -39.84 -4.01
C PHE A 473 -0.93 -39.87 -3.78
N SER A 474 -1.60 -40.87 -4.36
CA SER A 474 -3.06 -41.04 -4.32
C SER A 474 -3.86 -39.87 -4.87
N ASN A 475 -3.30 -39.06 -5.79
CA ASN A 475 -3.97 -37.88 -6.33
C ASN A 475 -4.40 -36.94 -5.18
N LEU A 476 -3.47 -36.59 -4.31
CA LEU A 476 -3.71 -35.67 -3.20
C LEU A 476 -2.81 -34.44 -3.29
N ASP A 477 -3.35 -33.30 -2.90
CA ASP A 477 -2.59 -32.11 -2.58
C ASP A 477 -2.24 -32.16 -1.09
N PHE A 478 -0.95 -32.11 -0.78
CA PHE A 478 -0.41 -32.09 0.59
C PHE A 478 0.00 -30.68 0.94
N TRP A 479 -0.29 -30.26 2.17
CA TRP A 479 0.01 -28.92 2.60
C TRP A 479 0.02 -28.81 4.12
N ASP A 480 0.77 -27.84 4.64
CA ASP A 480 0.93 -27.60 6.06
C ASP A 480 1.45 -26.18 6.36
N ILE A 481 1.38 -25.81 7.64
CA ILE A 481 2.20 -24.73 8.20
C ILE A 481 3.32 -25.40 9.00
N SER A 482 4.56 -24.96 8.80
CA SER A 482 5.72 -25.54 9.46
C SER A 482 6.52 -24.51 10.25
N LEU A 483 6.81 -24.87 11.51
CA LEU A 483 7.67 -24.14 12.45
C LEU A 483 9.01 -24.86 12.65
N VAL A 484 9.34 -25.81 11.77
CA VAL A 484 10.62 -26.53 11.80
C VAL A 484 11.78 -25.60 11.47
N ASP A 485 11.55 -24.51 10.74
CA ASP A 485 12.53 -23.45 10.51
C ASP A 485 12.31 -22.25 11.46
N GLY A 486 11.48 -22.42 12.50
CA GLY A 486 11.16 -21.39 13.49
C GLY A 486 9.89 -20.61 13.16
N PHE A 487 9.73 -19.46 13.83
CA PHE A 487 8.58 -18.59 13.69
C PHE A 487 9.03 -17.14 13.59
N ASN A 488 8.49 -16.40 12.61
CA ASN A 488 8.71 -14.96 12.48
C ASN A 488 7.41 -14.19 12.24
N ILE A 489 6.51 -14.75 11.42
CA ILE A 489 5.27 -14.09 10.98
C ILE A 489 4.10 -15.06 11.17
N PRO A 490 3.01 -14.63 11.84
CA PRO A 490 1.82 -15.44 11.98
C PRO A 490 1.16 -15.70 10.63
N MET A 491 0.63 -16.91 10.43
CA MET A 491 0.13 -17.36 9.13
C MET A 491 -1.17 -18.13 9.26
N THR A 492 -2.06 -17.93 8.28
CA THR A 492 -3.17 -18.83 7.98
C THR A 492 -2.98 -19.39 6.58
N PHE A 493 -3.28 -20.67 6.39
CA PHE A 493 -3.27 -21.32 5.10
C PHE A 493 -4.59 -22.07 4.93
N ALA A 494 -5.32 -21.83 3.85
CA ALA A 494 -6.70 -22.33 3.71
C ALA A 494 -7.10 -22.64 2.26
N PRO A 495 -7.69 -23.81 1.98
CA PRO A 495 -8.34 -24.07 0.70
C PRO A 495 -9.59 -23.21 0.57
N THR A 496 -9.85 -22.65 -0.61
CA THR A 496 -11.08 -21.87 -0.85
C THR A 496 -12.33 -22.74 -0.93
N ASN A 497 -12.16 -24.02 -1.26
CA ASN A 497 -13.22 -25.03 -1.33
C ASN A 497 -12.93 -26.13 -0.31
N PRO A 498 -13.19 -25.90 0.99
CA PRO A 498 -12.97 -26.91 2.01
C PRO A 498 -13.96 -28.07 1.83
N SER A 499 -13.48 -29.31 2.02
CA SER A 499 -14.30 -30.53 1.91
C SER A 499 -14.42 -31.31 3.23
N GLY A 500 -14.02 -30.69 4.36
CA GLY A 500 -13.99 -31.34 5.66
C GLY A 500 -12.82 -32.32 5.85
N GLY A 501 -12.73 -32.96 7.02
CA GLY A 501 -11.62 -33.87 7.34
C GLY A 501 -10.27 -33.15 7.34
N LYS A 502 -9.27 -33.68 6.63
CA LYS A 502 -7.95 -33.04 6.47
C LYS A 502 -7.91 -31.86 5.49
N CYS A 503 -9.02 -31.50 4.83
CA CYS A 503 -9.08 -30.39 3.88
C CYS A 503 -9.87 -29.21 4.44
N HIS A 504 -9.25 -28.43 5.32
CA HIS A 504 -9.83 -27.27 6.01
C HIS A 504 -8.76 -26.23 6.32
N ALA A 505 -9.14 -24.99 6.64
CA ALA A 505 -8.19 -23.93 7.01
C ALA A 505 -7.36 -24.28 8.26
N ILE A 506 -6.05 -24.02 8.20
CA ILE A 506 -5.14 -24.19 9.34
C ILE A 506 -4.52 -22.85 9.73
N HIS A 507 -4.25 -22.71 11.03
CA HIS A 507 -3.86 -21.44 11.61
C HIS A 507 -2.66 -21.58 12.53
N CYS A 508 -1.70 -20.68 12.38
CA CYS A 508 -0.65 -20.44 13.35
C CYS A 508 -0.54 -18.94 13.60
N THR A 509 -1.46 -18.41 14.42
CA THR A 509 -1.62 -16.96 14.64
C THR A 509 -1.25 -16.50 16.05
N ALA A 510 -0.75 -17.41 16.90
CA ALA A 510 -0.37 -17.13 18.28
C ALA A 510 0.83 -16.18 18.40
N ASN A 511 1.01 -15.57 19.59
CA ASN A 511 2.11 -14.66 19.90
C ASN A 511 3.43 -15.39 20.21
N ILE A 512 3.90 -16.24 19.29
CA ILE A 512 5.12 -17.01 19.50
C ILE A 512 6.35 -16.10 19.67
N ASN A 513 6.44 -14.98 18.94
CA ASN A 513 7.55 -14.04 19.08
C ASN A 513 7.63 -13.44 20.50
N GLY A 514 6.50 -13.02 21.06
CA GLY A 514 6.44 -12.45 22.42
C GLY A 514 6.65 -13.49 23.52
N GLU A 515 6.27 -14.74 23.25
CA GLU A 515 6.32 -15.84 24.22
C GLU A 515 7.53 -16.76 24.01
N CYS A 516 8.41 -16.44 23.07
CA CYS A 516 9.51 -17.29 22.67
C CYS A 516 10.42 -17.64 23.87
N PRO A 517 10.68 -18.94 24.13
CA PRO A 517 11.57 -19.36 25.21
C PRO A 517 12.94 -18.71 25.07
N SER A 518 13.53 -18.27 26.18
CA SER A 518 14.79 -17.51 26.15
C SER A 518 15.90 -18.13 25.31
N PRO A 519 16.15 -19.47 25.34
CA PRO A 519 17.19 -20.08 24.51
C PRO A 519 16.96 -20.00 23.00
N LEU A 520 15.72 -19.79 22.55
CA LEU A 520 15.31 -19.83 21.14
C LEU A 520 15.10 -18.41 20.55
N ARG A 521 15.14 -17.39 21.40
CA ARG A 521 14.79 -16.02 21.02
C ARG A 521 15.90 -15.38 20.19
N VAL A 522 15.53 -14.84 19.03
CA VAL A 522 16.43 -14.08 18.14
C VAL A 522 15.77 -12.78 17.69
N PRO A 523 16.52 -11.79 17.18
CA PRO A 523 15.93 -10.55 16.71
C PRO A 523 14.86 -10.79 15.64
N GLY A 524 13.63 -10.35 15.91
CA GLY A 524 12.51 -10.42 14.97
C GLY A 524 11.84 -11.79 14.85
N GLY A 525 12.25 -12.81 15.62
CA GLY A 525 11.68 -14.15 15.52
C GLY A 525 12.01 -15.10 16.67
N CYS A 526 11.59 -16.35 16.51
CA CYS A 526 11.84 -17.45 17.44
C CYS A 526 12.39 -18.63 16.64
N ASN A 527 13.65 -19.02 16.88
CA ASN A 527 14.21 -20.21 16.26
C ASN A 527 13.51 -21.46 16.77
N ASN A 528 13.55 -22.53 15.99
CA ASN A 528 13.18 -23.83 16.52
C ASN A 528 14.40 -24.50 17.23
N PRO A 529 14.17 -25.61 17.94
CA PRO A 529 15.24 -26.33 18.62
C PRO A 529 16.29 -26.93 17.69
N CYS A 530 15.91 -27.37 16.48
CA CYS A 530 16.86 -27.93 15.52
C CYS A 530 17.85 -26.85 15.04
N THR A 531 17.35 -25.67 14.67
CA THR A 531 18.17 -24.51 14.29
C THR A 531 19.11 -24.06 15.41
N THR A 532 18.66 -24.17 16.67
CA THR A 532 19.41 -23.63 17.82
C THR A 532 20.43 -24.62 18.38
N PHE A 533 20.03 -25.89 18.54
CA PHE A 533 20.82 -26.89 19.25
C PHE A 533 21.41 -27.97 18.34
N GLY A 534 20.87 -28.14 17.13
CA GLY A 534 21.23 -29.25 16.24
C GLY A 534 20.94 -30.63 16.84
N GLY A 535 21.61 -31.66 16.31
CA GLY A 535 21.61 -33.00 16.89
C GLY A 535 20.34 -33.83 16.66
N GLN A 536 20.46 -35.15 16.86
CA GLN A 536 19.39 -36.11 16.57
C GLN A 536 18.10 -35.83 17.36
N GLN A 537 18.23 -35.42 18.62
CA GLN A 537 17.09 -35.16 19.49
C GLN A 537 16.15 -34.07 18.95
N TYR A 538 16.69 -33.05 18.27
CA TYR A 538 15.91 -31.90 17.80
C TYR A 538 15.69 -31.90 16.28
N CYS A 539 16.62 -32.45 15.51
CA CYS A 539 16.60 -32.43 14.04
C CYS A 539 16.19 -33.77 13.40
N CYS A 540 16.16 -34.87 14.15
CA CYS A 540 15.63 -36.16 13.68
C CYS A 540 16.33 -36.70 12.41
N THR A 541 17.65 -36.50 12.30
CA THR A 541 18.47 -36.81 11.11
C THR A 541 18.89 -38.28 10.98
N GLN A 542 18.81 -39.07 12.04
CA GLN A 542 19.31 -40.46 12.13
C GLN A 542 18.24 -41.46 12.63
N GLY A 543 16.95 -41.15 12.45
CA GLY A 543 15.85 -42.05 12.81
C GLY A 543 14.70 -41.38 13.56
N PRO A 544 13.79 -42.16 14.17
CA PRO A 544 12.64 -41.64 14.91
C PRO A 544 13.05 -40.71 16.06
N CYS A 545 12.30 -39.63 16.26
CA CYS A 545 12.46 -38.68 17.34
C CYS A 545 11.09 -38.33 17.94
N GLY A 546 11.07 -38.02 19.24
CA GLY A 546 9.86 -37.66 19.97
C GLY A 546 9.75 -36.17 20.24
N PRO A 547 8.56 -35.69 20.67
CA PRO A 547 8.37 -34.31 21.06
C PRO A 547 9.23 -33.93 22.27
N THR A 548 9.88 -32.78 22.20
CA THR A 548 10.68 -32.19 23.28
C THR A 548 9.88 -31.12 24.03
N LYS A 549 10.41 -30.61 25.15
CA LYS A 549 9.79 -29.47 25.85
C LYS A 549 9.56 -28.26 24.95
N PHE A 550 10.47 -28.04 23.98
CA PHE A 550 10.39 -26.91 23.08
C PHE A 550 9.44 -27.15 21.90
N SER A 551 9.42 -28.34 21.29
CA SER A 551 8.42 -28.61 20.24
C SER A 551 6.99 -28.60 20.81
N ARG A 552 6.79 -29.06 22.05
CA ARG A 552 5.50 -28.90 22.76
C ARG A 552 5.10 -27.44 22.95
N PHE A 553 6.04 -26.53 23.21
CA PHE A 553 5.75 -25.09 23.30
C PHE A 553 5.15 -24.54 22.00
N PHE A 554 5.74 -24.89 20.85
CA PHE A 554 5.22 -24.50 19.53
C PHE A 554 3.87 -25.16 19.26
N LYS A 555 3.76 -26.45 19.55
CA LYS A 555 2.55 -27.23 19.28
C LYS A 555 1.33 -26.73 20.04
N GLN A 556 1.50 -26.35 21.31
CA GLN A 556 0.43 -25.79 22.13
C GLN A 556 -0.12 -24.47 21.55
N ARG A 557 0.71 -23.69 20.87
CA ARG A 557 0.35 -22.38 20.28
C ARG A 557 -0.17 -22.49 18.86
N CYS A 558 0.32 -23.47 18.11
CA CYS A 558 -0.10 -23.76 16.76
C CYS A 558 -0.39 -25.27 16.61
N PRO A 559 -1.57 -25.74 17.06
CA PRO A 559 -1.90 -27.17 17.07
C PRO A 559 -1.87 -27.82 15.69
N ASN A 560 -2.14 -27.05 14.64
CA ASN A 560 -2.15 -27.52 13.25
C ASN A 560 -0.82 -27.29 12.51
N ALA A 561 0.24 -26.85 13.19
CA ALA A 561 1.54 -26.63 12.56
C ALA A 561 2.54 -27.72 12.96
N TYR A 562 3.48 -28.02 12.06
CA TYR A 562 4.63 -28.84 12.39
C TYR A 562 5.47 -28.14 13.46
N SER A 563 5.70 -28.85 14.57
CA SER A 563 6.56 -28.36 15.66
C SER A 563 7.93 -29.04 15.71
N TYR A 564 8.09 -30.15 14.99
CA TYR A 564 9.33 -30.91 14.77
C TYR A 564 9.19 -31.78 13.50
N PRO A 565 10.28 -32.28 12.89
CA PRO A 565 10.25 -32.92 11.57
C PRO A 565 9.34 -34.16 11.38
N GLN A 566 8.92 -34.82 12.46
CA GLN A 566 8.11 -36.05 12.42
C GLN A 566 6.72 -35.86 13.07
N ASP A 567 6.18 -34.64 13.03
CA ASP A 567 4.87 -34.24 13.60
C ASP A 567 3.70 -34.46 12.60
N ASP A 568 3.80 -35.46 11.72
CA ASP A 568 2.82 -35.72 10.65
C ASP A 568 1.37 -35.94 11.15
N PRO A 569 1.12 -36.71 12.24
CA PRO A 569 -0.24 -37.11 12.61
C PRO A 569 -1.21 -35.94 12.85
N THR A 570 -0.68 -34.78 13.26
CA THR A 570 -1.49 -33.61 13.63
C THR A 570 -1.22 -32.37 12.78
N SER A 571 -0.26 -32.44 11.86
CA SER A 571 0.25 -31.26 11.12
C SER A 571 0.21 -31.41 9.60
N LEU A 572 0.02 -32.63 9.08
CA LEU A 572 -0.07 -32.85 7.63
C LEU A 572 -1.52 -32.93 7.16
N PHE A 573 -1.89 -31.99 6.29
CA PHE A 573 -3.21 -31.83 5.74
C PHE A 573 -3.24 -32.25 4.26
N THR A 574 -4.39 -32.75 3.83
CA THR A 574 -4.58 -33.23 2.47
C THR A 574 -5.94 -32.82 1.93
N CYS A 575 -5.96 -32.47 0.64
CA CYS A 575 -7.17 -32.27 -0.13
C CYS A 575 -7.16 -33.22 -1.34
N PRO A 576 -8.31 -33.79 -1.76
CA PRO A 576 -8.39 -34.58 -2.98
C PRO A 576 -7.94 -33.75 -4.19
N SER A 577 -6.90 -34.20 -4.90
CA SER A 577 -6.58 -33.65 -6.21
C SER A 577 -7.68 -34.13 -7.18
N GLY A 578 -8.29 -33.20 -7.91
CA GLY A 578 -9.21 -33.57 -8.99
C GLY A 578 -10.64 -33.97 -8.67
N SER A 579 -11.23 -33.60 -7.53
CA SER A 579 -12.71 -33.61 -7.39
C SER A 579 -13.43 -32.60 -8.30
N THR A 580 -12.72 -32.03 -9.26
CA THR A 580 -13.27 -31.30 -10.38
C THR A 580 -12.61 -31.70 -11.70
N ASN A 581 -13.44 -32.24 -12.59
CA ASN A 581 -13.12 -32.76 -13.92
C ASN A 581 -12.21 -31.82 -14.74
N TYR A 582 -10.95 -32.19 -15.01
CA TYR A 582 -9.94 -31.34 -15.66
C TYR A 582 -10.09 -31.16 -17.19
N ARG A 583 -11.23 -31.56 -17.77
CA ARG A 583 -11.68 -31.07 -19.09
C ARG A 583 -12.55 -29.80 -19.00
N LYS A 584 -12.98 -29.40 -17.80
CA LYS A 584 -13.69 -28.15 -17.55
C LYS A 584 -13.13 -27.49 -16.29
N LEU A 585 -12.20 -26.57 -16.50
CA LEU A 585 -11.61 -25.62 -15.54
C LEU A 585 -12.38 -25.50 -14.21
N LYS A 586 -11.93 -26.24 -13.21
CA LYS A 586 -12.23 -25.95 -11.82
C LYS A 586 -10.91 -26.14 -11.07
N LYS A 587 -10.49 -25.06 -10.41
CA LYS A 587 -9.16 -24.82 -9.85
C LYS A 587 -9.20 -25.10 -8.35
N PHE A 588 -8.17 -25.74 -7.79
CA PHE A 588 -7.96 -25.74 -6.35
C PHE A 588 -7.35 -24.38 -5.98
N ASN A 589 -8.16 -23.46 -5.45
CA ASN A 589 -7.61 -22.17 -5.00
C ASN A 589 -7.29 -22.26 -3.51
N VAL A 590 -6.19 -21.64 -3.11
CA VAL A 590 -5.74 -21.64 -1.72
C VAL A 590 -5.34 -20.22 -1.34
N SER A 591 -5.71 -19.77 -0.15
CA SER A 591 -5.31 -18.47 0.38
C SER A 591 -4.28 -18.65 1.50
N ILE A 592 -3.19 -17.90 1.41
CA ILE A 592 -2.22 -17.73 2.49
C ILE A 592 -2.34 -16.31 3.00
N GLU A 593 -2.55 -16.15 4.29
CA GLU A 593 -2.65 -14.83 4.91
C GLU A 593 -1.56 -14.67 5.98
N PHE A 594 -0.62 -13.77 5.74
CA PHE A 594 0.26 -13.28 6.81
C PHE A 594 -0.58 -12.40 7.71
N SER A 595 -0.74 -12.78 8.97
CA SER A 595 -1.70 -12.14 9.88
C SER A 595 -1.00 -11.38 11.00
N PRO A 596 -1.62 -10.33 11.57
CA PRO A 596 -1.19 -9.84 12.87
C PRO A 596 -1.27 -10.98 13.90
N ILE A 597 -0.43 -10.89 14.92
CA ILE A 597 -0.56 -11.73 16.12
C ILE A 597 -1.97 -11.50 16.67
N SER A 598 -2.77 -12.55 16.78
CA SER A 598 -4.20 -12.41 17.00
C SER A 598 -4.53 -12.22 18.48
N ASN A 599 -5.09 -11.05 18.81
CA ASN A 599 -6.22 -10.90 19.72
C ASN A 599 -7.43 -10.42 18.87
N GLY A 600 -8.09 -11.34 18.16
CA GLY A 600 -9.45 -11.16 17.60
C GLY A 600 -9.72 -10.13 16.47
N ARG A 601 -10.05 -10.66 15.28
CA ARG A 601 -10.88 -10.14 14.14
C ARG A 601 -10.39 -8.98 13.23
N ALA A 602 -10.78 -9.09 11.94
CA ALA A 602 -10.13 -8.51 10.74
C ALA A 602 -11.07 -7.81 9.71
N ARG A 603 -10.44 -7.21 8.65
CA ARG A 603 -10.90 -6.65 7.31
C ARG A 603 -11.20 -5.12 7.25
N GLY A 604 -10.86 -4.24 6.27
CA GLY A 604 -9.98 -4.15 5.04
C GLY A 604 -10.24 -2.87 4.15
N THR A 605 -9.17 -2.25 3.53
CA THR A 605 -9.03 -1.19 2.41
C THR A 605 -9.00 0.38 2.66
N ARG A 606 -8.61 1.28 1.68
CA ARG A 606 -7.79 2.57 1.78
C ARG A 606 -8.31 3.90 1.04
N PRO A 607 -8.16 5.20 1.50
CA PRO A 607 -8.96 6.43 1.14
C PRO A 607 -8.28 7.74 0.54
N ILE A 608 -9.08 8.60 -0.13
CA ILE A 608 -8.97 10.10 -0.33
C ILE A 608 -9.58 10.77 0.92
N ASN A 609 -9.35 12.05 1.30
CA ASN A 609 -10.12 12.71 2.39
C ASN A 609 -10.74 14.06 1.95
N ILE A 610 -12.01 14.32 2.28
CA ILE A 610 -12.73 15.61 2.15
C ILE A 610 -12.92 16.22 3.55
N VAL A 611 -12.59 17.50 3.69
CA VAL A 611 -13.03 18.35 4.81
C VAL A 611 -14.19 19.21 4.31
N VAL A 612 -15.41 18.93 4.77
CA VAL A 612 -16.57 19.79 4.52
C VAL A 612 -16.77 20.66 5.75
N ILE A 613 -16.68 21.98 5.57
CA ILE A 613 -17.14 22.97 6.54
C ILE A 613 -18.62 23.22 6.16
N PRO A 614 -19.60 22.63 6.87
CA PRO A 614 -21.02 22.60 6.47
C PRO A 614 -21.69 23.95 6.39
#